data_AF-A0A291GQJ6-F1
#
_entry.id   AF-A0A291GQJ6-F1
#
_cell.length_a   1.000
_cell.length_b   1.000
_cell.length_c   1.000
_cell.angle_alpha   90.00
_cell.angle_beta   90.00
_cell.angle_gamma   90.00
#
_symmetry.space_group_name_H-M   'P 1'
#
loop_
_entity.id
_entity.type
_entity.pdbx_description
1 polymer ?
#
loop_
_entity_poly.entity_id
_entity_poly.type
_entity_poly.pdbx_seq_one_letter_code
_entity_poly.pdbx_strand_id
1 'polypeptide(L)'
;MTQPPTPPQNSQYMPNGRPRPGAPGGAPGAPSSQPPPRYLDYGNPRAYDTSVRPASGLTAARFAPAQIQRPAQAQPQSAWSTQTRRVQDVTQNATRTPTVNIMVWLAVLVLGISLLLVLGYLFLQFVTTSSSNPVWWPVTAFLASISLLTIALVMFLADRWDPQPVPLLLVAVFWGAAIAAGISYILNTLNGLLVYMVTGSEAAAEFVGPVLSAPLVEEITKGLGLLLLMLLARRYFNGPLDGLIYGALIGGGFAFTENILYYTRGLEGAGAEGVLFSFFWRGVMGIFGHAIYTAATGIIVGVVVRKWGSVMGFLVFLPALIPGMLLHAVWNFSAVLGLPTVLMYGGQGLLVLLWLIVIGVLIWDESRLTRVRLGDYANQGWLTHEEVDMLATWRGRAEGKRWASQIGAKPVMKRFIRESADLASIRQRLLADGANPKVVGIERNLLLRLTANRQELLAFAR
;
A
#
# COMPACT_ATOMS: atom_id res chain seq x y z
N MET A 1 -47.13 -22.59 -30.82
CA MET A 1 -47.15 -21.12 -30.76
C MET A 1 -47.26 -20.71 -29.30
N THR A 2 -46.13 -20.52 -28.64
CA THR A 2 -46.01 -20.08 -27.25
C THR A 2 -45.39 -18.69 -27.26
N GLN A 3 -46.15 -17.67 -26.87
CA GLN A 3 -45.63 -16.31 -26.76
C GLN A 3 -44.68 -16.21 -25.56
N PRO A 4 -43.54 -15.50 -25.69
CA PRO A 4 -42.62 -15.27 -24.57
C PRO A 4 -43.14 -14.17 -23.63
N PRO A 5 -42.78 -14.22 -22.32
CA PRO A 5 -43.11 -13.16 -21.38
C PRO A 5 -42.29 -11.88 -21.67
N THR A 6 -42.95 -10.75 -21.49
CA THR A 6 -42.43 -9.38 -21.63
C THR A 6 -41.24 -9.11 -20.70
N PRO A 7 -40.21 -8.38 -21.14
CA PRO A 7 -39.12 -7.94 -20.27
C PRO A 7 -39.58 -6.85 -19.28
N PRO A 8 -38.99 -6.77 -18.07
CA PRO A 8 -39.33 -5.74 -17.10
C PRO A 8 -38.96 -4.35 -17.61
N GLN A 9 -39.88 -3.40 -17.45
CA GLN A 9 -39.69 -1.99 -17.77
C GLN A 9 -38.51 -1.43 -16.98
N ASN A 10 -37.47 -0.98 -17.69
CA ASN A 10 -36.47 -0.07 -17.15
C ASN A 10 -37.15 1.21 -16.69
N SER A 11 -37.38 1.36 -15.38
CA SER A 11 -37.71 2.65 -14.78
C SER A 11 -36.46 3.53 -14.85
N GLN A 12 -36.30 4.25 -15.96
CA GLN A 12 -35.43 5.42 -16.02
C GLN A 12 -35.92 6.42 -14.97
N TYR A 13 -35.24 6.47 -13.83
CA TYR A 13 -35.49 7.46 -12.80
C TYR A 13 -34.99 8.81 -13.32
N MET A 14 -35.87 9.57 -13.96
CA MET A 14 -35.61 10.99 -14.19
C MET A 14 -35.66 11.69 -12.82
N PRO A 15 -34.62 12.44 -12.41
CA PRO A 15 -34.67 13.20 -11.18
C PRO A 15 -35.65 14.36 -11.36
N ASN A 16 -36.83 14.25 -10.76
CA ASN A 16 -37.77 15.35 -10.63
C ASN A 16 -37.17 16.39 -9.67
N GLY A 17 -36.73 17.53 -10.20
CA GLY A 17 -36.36 18.68 -9.40
C GLY A 17 -37.57 19.21 -8.66
N ARG A 18 -37.67 18.95 -7.35
CA ARG A 18 -38.64 19.61 -6.47
C ARG A 18 -37.93 20.69 -5.65
N PRO A 19 -38.54 21.88 -5.49
CA PRO A 19 -38.03 22.90 -4.57
C PRO A 19 -38.05 22.41 -3.12
N ARG A 20 -37.02 22.80 -2.36
CA ARG A 20 -36.87 22.49 -0.93
C ARG A 20 -38.05 23.07 -0.12
N PRO A 21 -38.64 22.32 0.83
CA PRO A 21 -39.60 22.89 1.78
C PRO A 21 -38.94 24.01 2.60
N GLY A 22 -39.46 25.23 2.53
CA GLY A 22 -38.97 26.39 3.30
C GLY A 22 -38.11 27.41 2.55
N ALA A 23 -37.99 27.35 1.22
CA ALA A 23 -37.35 28.41 0.44
C ALA A 23 -38.22 29.69 0.46
N PRO A 24 -37.66 30.89 0.74
CA PRO A 24 -38.39 32.14 0.58
C PRO A 24 -38.84 32.29 -0.87
N GLY A 25 -40.12 32.61 -1.09
CA GLY A 25 -40.62 32.95 -2.42
C GLY A 25 -39.84 34.13 -2.98
N GLY A 26 -39.30 33.97 -4.19
CA GLY A 26 -38.49 35.01 -4.84
C GLY A 26 -39.23 36.34 -4.90
N ALA A 27 -38.54 37.42 -4.55
CA ALA A 27 -39.08 38.77 -4.63
C ALA A 27 -39.48 39.09 -6.09
N PRO A 28 -40.68 39.61 -6.35
CA PRO A 28 -41.10 39.97 -7.71
C PRO A 28 -40.25 41.14 -8.22
N GLY A 29 -39.45 40.91 -9.27
CA GLY A 29 -38.73 41.97 -9.99
C GLY A 29 -37.24 41.74 -10.32
N ALA A 30 -36.63 40.59 -9.99
CA ALA A 30 -35.22 40.35 -10.33
C ALA A 30 -35.04 39.91 -11.81
N PRO A 31 -34.10 40.50 -12.59
CA PRO A 31 -33.85 40.10 -13.97
C PRO A 31 -33.35 38.65 -14.07
N SER A 32 -34.02 37.87 -14.91
CA SER A 32 -33.78 36.44 -15.13
C SER A 32 -32.62 36.20 -16.09
N SER A 33 -31.38 36.14 -15.59
CA SER A 33 -30.25 35.76 -16.44
C SER A 33 -29.12 35.05 -15.70
N GLN A 34 -29.43 34.08 -14.84
CA GLN A 34 -28.51 32.97 -14.52
C GLN A 34 -29.33 31.71 -14.20
N PRO A 35 -29.10 30.56 -14.87
CA PRO A 35 -29.62 29.29 -14.36
C PRO A 35 -28.99 29.06 -12.99
N PRO A 36 -29.77 28.72 -11.94
CA PRO A 36 -29.20 28.37 -10.66
C PRO A 36 -28.21 27.20 -10.85
N PRO A 37 -27.09 27.15 -10.09
CA PRO A 37 -26.18 26.02 -10.14
C PRO A 37 -26.97 24.73 -9.92
N ARG A 38 -26.83 23.77 -10.85
CA ARG A 38 -27.42 22.44 -10.72
C ARG A 38 -26.71 21.73 -9.56
N TYR A 39 -27.29 21.82 -8.37
CA TYR A 39 -26.95 20.94 -7.27
C TYR A 39 -27.47 19.53 -7.60
N LEU A 40 -26.56 18.55 -7.67
CA LEU A 40 -26.96 17.15 -7.56
C LEU A 40 -27.32 16.90 -6.09
N ASP A 41 -28.60 16.66 -5.83
CA ASP A 41 -29.07 16.17 -4.53
C ASP A 41 -28.64 14.71 -4.38
N TYR A 42 -27.72 14.45 -3.45
CA TYR A 42 -27.25 13.11 -3.10
C TYR A 42 -28.26 12.33 -2.24
N GLY A 43 -29.51 12.79 -2.14
CA GLY A 43 -30.58 12.11 -1.42
C GLY A 43 -30.38 12.14 0.10
N ASN A 44 -31.48 11.94 0.84
CA ASN A 44 -31.44 11.82 2.30
C ASN A 44 -30.40 10.77 2.72
N PRO A 45 -29.61 11.02 3.78
CA PRO A 45 -28.60 10.09 4.26
C PRO A 45 -29.31 8.78 4.65
N ARG A 46 -29.12 7.73 3.84
CA ARG A 46 -29.25 6.38 4.38
C ARG A 46 -28.23 6.35 5.51
N ALA A 47 -28.70 6.24 6.76
CA ALA A 47 -27.82 5.93 7.89
C ALA A 47 -26.89 4.84 7.39
N TYR A 48 -25.57 5.09 7.39
CA TYR A 48 -24.64 4.08 6.92
C TYR A 48 -24.96 2.84 7.75
N ASP A 49 -25.24 1.73 7.08
CA ASP A 49 -25.35 0.45 7.74
C ASP A 49 -23.95 0.07 8.23
N THR A 50 -23.59 0.64 9.37
CA THR A 50 -22.41 0.32 10.16
C THR A 50 -22.73 -0.83 11.10
N SER A 51 -23.77 -1.64 10.83
CA SER A 51 -24.03 -2.85 11.59
C SER A 51 -22.81 -3.74 11.49
N VAL A 52 -22.04 -3.59 12.57
CA VAL A 52 -20.97 -4.39 13.10
C VAL A 52 -20.94 -5.74 12.41
N ARG A 53 -19.99 -5.96 11.49
CA ARG A 53 -19.40 -7.31 11.42
C ARG A 53 -18.62 -7.43 12.72
N PRO A 54 -19.07 -8.22 13.71
CA PRO A 54 -18.37 -8.35 14.95
C PRO A 54 -16.96 -8.85 14.64
N ALA A 55 -15.97 -8.37 15.37
CA ALA A 55 -14.69 -9.06 15.45
C ALA A 55 -14.99 -10.52 15.82
N SER A 56 -14.78 -11.45 14.89
CA SER A 56 -15.17 -12.84 15.08
C SER A 56 -14.33 -13.49 16.20
N GLY A 57 -15.02 -13.99 17.22
CA GLY A 57 -14.68 -15.17 18.03
C GLY A 57 -13.57 -15.07 19.07
N LEU A 58 -12.38 -14.58 18.71
CA LEU A 58 -11.20 -14.70 19.59
C LEU A 58 -10.77 -13.37 20.24
N THR A 59 -11.05 -12.22 19.62
CA THR A 59 -10.72 -10.88 20.16
C THR A 59 -11.86 -10.22 20.94
N ALA A 60 -13.12 -10.63 20.72
CA ALA A 60 -14.28 -10.12 21.45
C ALA A 60 -14.19 -10.32 22.97
N ALA A 61 -13.45 -11.35 23.41
CA ALA A 61 -13.30 -11.68 24.82
C ALA A 61 -12.19 -10.90 25.55
N ARG A 62 -11.31 -10.16 24.84
CA ARG A 62 -10.15 -9.50 25.48
C ARG A 62 -10.20 -7.98 25.53
N PHE A 63 -10.90 -7.30 24.62
CA PHE A 63 -11.05 -5.83 24.67
C PHE A 63 -12.39 -5.39 24.09
N ALA A 64 -13.19 -4.66 24.86
CA ALA A 64 -14.37 -3.99 24.33
C ALA A 64 -13.95 -2.99 23.23
N PRO A 65 -14.67 -2.89 22.11
CA PRO A 65 -14.36 -1.91 21.08
C PRO A 65 -14.37 -0.50 21.68
N ALA A 66 -13.37 0.31 21.34
CA ALA A 66 -13.26 1.67 21.85
C ALA A 66 -14.54 2.47 21.51
N GLN A 67 -15.23 2.97 22.54
CA GLN A 67 -16.42 3.78 22.34
C GLN A 67 -16.03 5.13 21.74
N ILE A 68 -16.73 5.55 20.69
CA ILE A 68 -16.55 6.89 20.11
C ILE A 68 -17.24 7.87 21.04
N GLN A 69 -16.47 8.77 21.65
CA GLN A 69 -17.04 9.87 22.42
C GLN A 69 -17.73 10.87 21.49
N ARG A 70 -18.97 11.25 21.81
CA ARG A 70 -19.69 12.30 21.07
C ARG A 70 -18.99 13.65 21.28
N PRO A 71 -18.99 14.54 20.26
CA PRO A 71 -18.45 15.87 20.42
C PRO A 71 -19.30 16.67 21.43
N ALA A 72 -18.66 17.58 22.17
CA ALA A 72 -19.34 18.42 23.15
C ALA A 72 -20.38 19.37 22.53
N GLN A 73 -20.23 19.68 21.23
CA GLN A 73 -21.20 20.40 20.42
C GLN A 73 -21.34 19.66 19.08
N ALA A 74 -22.57 19.53 18.59
CA ALA A 74 -22.82 18.98 17.26
C ALA A 74 -22.09 19.84 16.22
N GLN A 75 -21.33 19.20 15.34
CA GLN A 75 -20.58 19.92 14.32
C GLN A 75 -21.55 20.65 13.38
N PRO A 76 -21.27 21.90 13.01
CA PRO A 76 -22.11 22.63 12.05
C PRO A 76 -22.16 21.87 10.72
N GLN A 77 -23.29 21.96 10.01
CA GLN A 77 -23.42 21.43 8.65
C GLN A 77 -22.25 21.97 7.81
N SER A 78 -21.57 21.09 7.07
CA SER A 78 -20.31 21.37 6.37
C SER A 78 -20.29 22.71 5.62
N ALA A 79 -19.10 23.27 5.38
CA ALA A 79 -18.88 24.47 4.52
C ALA A 79 -19.57 24.38 3.15
N TRP A 80 -19.78 23.16 2.70
CA TRP A 80 -20.45 22.81 1.45
C TRP A 80 -21.98 22.93 1.52
N SER A 81 -22.55 23.14 2.71
CA SER A 81 -24.00 23.04 2.95
C SER A 81 -24.63 24.21 3.72
N THR A 82 -23.88 25.10 4.40
CA THR A 82 -24.48 26.34 4.92
C THR A 82 -23.47 27.42 5.31
N GLN A 83 -23.87 28.65 5.04
CA GLN A 83 -23.15 29.90 5.27
C GLN A 83 -23.41 30.39 6.71
N THR A 84 -22.35 30.82 7.40
CA THR A 84 -22.27 31.61 8.66
C THR A 84 -22.18 30.91 10.05
N ARG A 85 -21.05 31.13 10.76
CA ARG A 85 -20.96 31.80 12.10
C ARG A 85 -19.49 32.03 12.57
N ARG A 86 -19.31 32.99 13.48
CA ARG A 86 -18.06 33.74 13.84
C ARG A 86 -17.00 32.95 14.66
N VAL A 87 -15.78 33.50 14.63
CA VAL A 87 -14.46 32.96 15.05
C VAL A 87 -14.11 33.26 16.51
N GLN A 88 -13.38 32.36 17.18
CA GLN A 88 -12.19 32.70 17.99
C GLN A 88 -11.31 31.46 18.25
N ASP A 89 -9.99 31.69 18.16
CA ASP A 89 -8.85 30.84 18.56
C ASP A 89 -8.44 29.64 17.69
N VAL A 90 -7.75 29.90 16.55
CA VAL A 90 -6.79 28.92 16.00
C VAL A 90 -5.56 29.64 15.43
N THR A 91 -4.73 30.18 16.31
CA THR A 91 -3.36 30.58 15.97
C THR A 91 -2.44 30.14 17.09
N GLN A 92 -2.02 28.86 17.12
CA GLN A 92 -0.81 28.47 17.87
C GLN A 92 -0.26 27.04 17.67
N ASN A 93 -0.71 26.26 16.68
CA ASN A 93 -0.05 24.98 16.41
C ASN A 93 0.63 24.98 15.05
N ALA A 94 1.91 25.38 15.06
CA ALA A 94 2.81 25.12 13.93
C ALA A 94 2.70 23.64 13.53
N THR A 95 2.47 23.41 12.25
CA THR A 95 2.30 22.09 11.64
C THR A 95 3.51 21.21 11.92
N ARG A 96 3.41 20.29 12.88
CA ARG A 96 4.37 19.19 12.98
C ARG A 96 4.12 18.25 11.81
N THR A 97 5.11 18.14 10.92
CA THR A 97 5.15 17.10 9.89
C THR A 97 4.92 15.74 10.54
N PRO A 98 4.37 14.74 9.82
CA PRO A 98 4.30 13.38 10.35
C PRO A 98 5.74 12.88 10.59
N THR A 99 6.24 13.08 11.81
CA THR A 99 7.56 12.64 12.23
C THR A 99 7.51 11.14 12.37
N VAL A 100 8.07 10.43 11.40
CA VAL A 100 8.50 9.04 11.64
C VAL A 100 9.50 9.04 12.80
N ASN A 101 9.47 8.00 13.62
CA ASN A 101 10.37 7.86 14.76
C ASN A 101 11.83 7.99 14.28
N ILE A 102 12.72 8.60 15.08
CA ILE A 102 14.16 8.68 14.80
C ILE A 102 14.76 7.31 14.47
N MET A 103 14.21 6.25 15.07
CA MET A 103 14.57 4.86 14.79
C MET A 103 14.41 4.46 13.32
N VAL A 104 13.43 5.02 12.59
CA VAL A 104 13.24 4.76 11.16
C VAL A 104 14.39 5.35 10.34
N TRP A 105 14.80 6.58 10.65
CA TRP A 105 15.93 7.21 9.97
C TRP A 105 17.25 6.51 10.27
N LEU A 106 17.45 6.08 11.51
CA LEU A 106 18.59 5.24 11.88
C LEU A 106 18.57 3.92 11.11
N ALA A 107 17.40 3.28 10.96
CA ALA A 107 17.28 2.08 10.14
C ALA A 107 17.63 2.34 8.67
N VAL A 108 17.17 3.45 8.07
CA VAL A 108 17.55 3.85 6.70
C VAL A 108 19.07 4.01 6.58
N LEU A 109 19.71 4.68 7.54
CA LEU A 109 21.16 4.88 7.55
C LEU A 109 21.93 3.56 7.64
N VAL A 110 21.58 2.71 8.61
CA VAL A 110 22.23 1.40 8.82
C VAL A 110 22.04 0.50 7.59
N LEU A 111 20.84 0.45 7.03
CA LEU A 111 20.55 -0.34 5.84
C LEU A 111 21.25 0.22 4.59
N GLY A 112 21.39 1.55 4.49
CA GLY A 112 22.17 2.20 3.42
C GLY A 112 23.66 1.85 3.50
N ILE A 113 24.25 1.87 4.69
CA ILE A 113 25.64 1.40 4.91
C ILE A 113 25.76 -0.09 4.58
N SER A 114 24.80 -0.91 5.04
CA SER A 114 24.77 -2.34 4.72
C SER A 114 24.71 -2.59 3.21
N LEU A 115 23.93 -1.79 2.47
CA LEU A 115 23.86 -1.86 1.01
C LEU A 115 25.21 -1.55 0.37
N LEU A 116 25.89 -0.49 0.81
CA LEU A 116 27.22 -0.14 0.32
C LEU A 116 28.25 -1.25 0.59
N LEU A 117 28.20 -1.88 1.77
CA LEU A 117 29.07 -2.99 2.11
C LEU A 117 28.81 -4.22 1.23
N VAL A 118 27.53 -4.58 1.03
CA VAL A 118 27.16 -5.72 0.16
C VAL A 118 27.56 -5.45 -1.29
N LEU A 119 27.20 -4.30 -1.85
CA LEU A 119 27.55 -3.96 -3.23
C LEU A 119 29.08 -3.81 -3.41
N GLY A 120 29.77 -3.26 -2.42
CA GLY A 120 31.24 -3.16 -2.43
C GLY A 120 31.91 -4.53 -2.38
N TYR A 121 31.41 -5.45 -1.56
CA TYR A 121 31.88 -6.84 -1.54
C TYR A 121 31.63 -7.55 -2.87
N LEU A 122 30.42 -7.45 -3.43
CA LEU A 122 30.10 -8.07 -4.71
C LEU A 122 30.88 -7.44 -5.89
N PHE A 123 31.16 -6.14 -5.83
CA PHE A 123 32.06 -5.48 -6.77
C PHE A 123 33.49 -6.00 -6.65
N LEU A 124 34.02 -6.14 -5.43
CA LEU A 124 35.35 -6.70 -5.21
C LEU A 124 35.43 -8.13 -5.76
N GLN A 125 34.42 -8.96 -5.46
CA GLN A 125 34.31 -10.30 -6.03
C GLN A 125 34.37 -10.24 -7.56
N PHE A 126 33.50 -9.43 -8.18
CA PHE A 126 33.50 -9.23 -9.63
C PHE A 126 34.89 -8.84 -10.16
N VAL A 127 35.57 -7.82 -9.60
CA VAL A 127 36.90 -7.41 -10.07
C VAL A 127 37.97 -8.49 -9.90
N THR A 128 37.87 -9.31 -8.85
CA THR A 128 38.88 -10.35 -8.57
C THR A 128 38.67 -11.65 -9.33
N THR A 129 37.43 -11.99 -9.70
CA THR A 129 37.10 -13.28 -10.32
C THR A 129 36.71 -13.18 -11.79
N SER A 130 36.27 -12.00 -12.24
CA SER A 130 35.79 -11.76 -13.59
C SER A 130 36.94 -11.44 -14.54
N SER A 131 36.84 -11.92 -15.78
CA SER A 131 37.77 -11.54 -16.86
C SER A 131 37.38 -10.21 -17.53
N SER A 132 36.15 -9.73 -17.31
CA SER A 132 35.62 -8.50 -17.89
C SER A 132 36.14 -7.22 -17.25
N ASN A 133 36.09 -6.13 -18.02
CA ASN A 133 36.44 -4.79 -17.54
C ASN A 133 35.53 -4.34 -16.37
N PRO A 134 36.10 -3.83 -15.25
CA PRO A 134 35.35 -3.33 -14.09
C PRO A 134 34.26 -2.29 -14.40
N VAL A 135 34.36 -1.57 -15.53
CA VAL A 135 33.37 -0.58 -15.97
C VAL A 135 31.97 -1.18 -16.19
N TRP A 136 31.87 -2.49 -16.41
CA TRP A 136 30.57 -3.15 -16.57
C TRP A 136 29.77 -3.26 -15.28
N TRP A 137 30.40 -3.16 -14.12
CA TRP A 137 29.70 -3.17 -12.83
C TRP A 137 28.67 -2.03 -12.70
N PRO A 138 29.04 -0.74 -12.86
CA PRO A 138 28.05 0.33 -12.84
C PRO A 138 27.02 0.24 -13.99
N VAL A 139 27.37 -0.32 -15.15
CA VAL A 139 26.42 -0.53 -16.26
C VAL A 139 25.34 -1.53 -15.86
N THR A 140 25.72 -2.68 -15.31
CA THR A 140 24.77 -3.71 -14.86
C THR A 140 23.93 -3.23 -13.67
N ALA A 141 24.53 -2.48 -12.75
CA ALA A 141 23.80 -1.81 -11.65
C ALA A 141 22.78 -0.78 -12.17
N PHE A 142 23.14 0.02 -13.17
CA PHE A 142 22.22 0.95 -13.82
C PHE A 142 21.03 0.20 -14.46
N LEU A 143 21.29 -0.85 -15.24
CA LEU A 143 20.24 -1.67 -15.85
C LEU A 143 19.32 -2.32 -14.79
N ALA A 144 19.88 -2.84 -13.70
CA ALA A 144 19.10 -3.42 -12.61
C ALA A 144 18.22 -2.37 -11.92
N SER A 145 18.67 -1.12 -11.84
CA SER A 145 17.90 -0.02 -11.24
C SER A 145 16.61 0.28 -12.01
N ILE A 146 16.58 0.06 -13.33
CA ILE A 146 15.39 0.28 -14.17
C ILE A 146 14.23 -0.62 -13.69
N SER A 147 14.51 -1.89 -13.40
CA SER A 147 13.54 -2.85 -12.89
C SER A 147 13.00 -2.39 -11.53
N LEU A 148 13.89 -2.03 -10.61
CA LEU A 148 13.52 -1.53 -9.28
C LEU A 148 12.67 -0.25 -9.35
N LEU A 149 13.07 0.72 -10.17
CA LEU A 149 12.35 1.98 -10.34
C LEU A 149 10.95 1.76 -10.93
N THR A 150 10.79 0.78 -11.83
CA THR A 150 9.49 0.43 -12.39
C THR A 150 8.57 -0.17 -11.32
N ILE A 151 9.08 -1.12 -10.50
CA ILE A 151 8.33 -1.68 -9.37
C ILE A 151 7.95 -0.57 -8.38
N ALA A 152 8.91 0.29 -8.03
CA ALA A 152 8.68 1.40 -7.11
C ALA A 152 7.64 2.39 -7.65
N LEU A 153 7.63 2.66 -8.96
CA LEU A 153 6.62 3.50 -9.59
C LEU A 153 5.23 2.88 -9.51
N VAL A 154 5.09 1.58 -9.81
CA VAL A 154 3.80 0.88 -9.69
C VAL A 154 3.29 0.92 -8.25
N MET A 155 4.17 0.69 -7.27
CA MET A 155 3.80 0.76 -5.85
C MET A 155 3.45 2.18 -5.41
N PHE A 156 4.19 3.19 -5.85
CA PHE A 156 3.87 4.59 -5.59
C PHE A 156 2.50 4.99 -6.15
N LEU A 157 2.14 4.47 -7.33
CA LEU A 157 0.81 4.71 -7.92
C LEU A 157 -0.29 3.99 -7.14
N ALA A 158 -0.04 2.76 -6.67
CA ALA A 158 -0.97 2.00 -5.85
C ALA A 158 -1.21 2.66 -4.47
N ASP A 159 -0.15 3.24 -3.89
CA ASP A 159 -0.13 3.87 -2.56
C ASP A 159 -0.80 5.27 -2.53
N ARG A 160 -1.33 5.75 -3.66
CA ARG A 160 -1.86 7.10 -3.77
C ARG A 160 -3.09 7.36 -2.87
N TRP A 161 -3.78 6.31 -2.42
CA TRP A 161 -4.95 6.41 -1.55
C TRP A 161 -4.58 6.79 -0.11
N ASP A 162 -3.60 6.11 0.48
CA ASP A 162 -3.10 6.37 1.83
C ASP A 162 -1.57 6.34 1.85
N PRO A 163 -0.92 7.46 1.43
CA PRO A 163 0.51 7.43 1.15
C PRO A 163 1.39 7.15 2.37
N GLN A 164 2.25 6.16 2.23
CA GLN A 164 3.22 5.77 3.22
C GLN A 164 4.38 6.79 3.32
N PRO A 165 4.97 6.95 4.52
CA PRO A 165 6.19 7.73 4.68
C PRO A 165 7.34 7.17 3.83
N VAL A 166 7.95 8.03 3.02
CA VAL A 166 9.11 7.68 2.16
C VAL A 166 10.21 6.92 2.90
N PRO A 167 10.60 7.26 4.15
CA PRO A 167 11.63 6.51 4.86
C PRO A 167 11.30 5.02 5.05
N LEU A 168 10.02 4.65 5.19
CA LEU A 168 9.61 3.25 5.31
C LEU A 168 9.73 2.50 3.98
N LEU A 169 9.43 3.18 2.87
CA LEU A 169 9.64 2.64 1.53
C LEU A 169 11.14 2.42 1.25
N LEU A 170 12.00 3.32 1.72
CA LEU A 170 13.46 3.15 1.66
C LEU A 170 13.94 1.98 2.52
N VAL A 171 13.42 1.81 3.75
CA VAL A 171 13.72 0.64 4.59
C VAL A 171 13.35 -0.66 3.85
N ALA A 172 12.18 -0.71 3.21
CA ALA A 172 11.74 -1.87 2.44
C ALA A 172 12.75 -2.22 1.31
N VAL A 173 13.08 -1.23 0.47
CA VAL A 173 14.02 -1.41 -0.64
C VAL A 173 15.41 -1.80 -0.15
N PHE A 174 15.97 -1.08 0.84
CA PHE A 174 17.32 -1.35 1.33
C PHE A 174 17.41 -2.68 2.10
N TRP A 175 16.35 -3.08 2.81
CA TRP A 175 16.31 -4.42 3.40
C TRP A 175 16.43 -5.50 2.34
N GLY A 176 15.64 -5.39 1.27
CA GLY A 176 15.69 -6.31 0.13
C GLY A 176 17.06 -6.35 -0.53
N ALA A 177 17.58 -5.17 -0.89
CA ALA A 177 18.81 -5.02 -1.66
C ALA A 177 20.08 -5.35 -0.87
N ALA A 178 20.10 -5.12 0.44
CA ALA A 178 21.27 -5.36 1.27
C ALA A 178 21.14 -6.66 2.07
N ILE A 179 20.24 -6.68 3.05
CA ILE A 179 20.19 -7.73 4.06
C ILE A 179 19.68 -9.04 3.44
N ALA A 180 18.52 -8.99 2.77
CA ALA A 180 17.94 -10.20 2.19
C ALA A 180 18.83 -10.77 1.07
N ALA A 181 19.28 -9.93 0.13
CA ALA A 181 20.17 -10.37 -0.96
C ALA A 181 21.54 -10.87 -0.44
N GLY A 182 22.17 -10.14 0.49
CA GLY A 182 23.48 -10.52 1.03
C GLY A 182 23.45 -11.82 1.83
N ILE A 183 22.48 -11.98 2.74
CA ILE A 183 22.32 -13.23 3.51
C ILE A 183 22.00 -14.38 2.57
N SER A 184 21.09 -14.18 1.61
CA SER A 184 20.71 -15.24 0.68
C SER A 184 21.86 -15.65 -0.22
N TYR A 185 22.67 -14.70 -0.69
CA TYR A 185 23.86 -15.01 -1.49
C TYR A 185 24.82 -15.94 -0.73
N ILE A 186 25.11 -15.63 0.54
CA ILE A 186 25.98 -16.46 1.39
C ILE A 186 25.35 -17.84 1.63
N LEU A 187 24.11 -17.88 2.09
CA LEU A 187 23.45 -19.14 2.47
C LEU A 187 23.18 -20.04 1.27
N ASN A 188 22.76 -19.49 0.13
CA ASN A 188 22.56 -20.29 -1.08
C ASN A 188 23.88 -20.89 -1.59
N THR A 189 24.98 -20.14 -1.51
CA THR A 189 26.32 -20.63 -1.88
C THR A 189 26.76 -21.76 -0.96
N LEU A 190 26.62 -21.59 0.36
CA LEU A 190 26.95 -22.62 1.35
C LEU A 190 26.07 -23.86 1.20
N ASN A 191 24.77 -23.70 0.98
CA ASN A 191 23.85 -24.81 0.80
C ASN A 191 24.16 -25.62 -0.47
N GLY A 192 24.51 -24.95 -1.57
CA GLY A 192 24.96 -25.64 -2.79
C GLY A 192 26.20 -26.50 -2.55
N LEU A 193 27.20 -25.94 -1.86
CA LEU A 193 28.42 -26.68 -1.48
C LEU A 193 28.11 -27.86 -0.55
N LEU A 194 27.25 -27.68 0.45
CA LEU A 194 26.86 -28.74 1.38
C LEU A 194 26.13 -29.88 0.68
N VAL A 195 25.19 -29.58 -0.22
CA VAL A 195 24.48 -30.61 -1.00
C VAL A 195 25.47 -31.41 -1.83
N TYR A 196 26.40 -30.74 -2.52
CA TYR A 196 27.45 -31.42 -3.29
C TYR A 196 28.33 -32.30 -2.39
N MET A 197 28.81 -31.79 -1.25
CA MET A 197 29.66 -32.54 -0.32
C MET A 197 28.97 -33.78 0.27
N VAL A 198 27.66 -33.71 0.55
CA VAL A 198 26.90 -34.82 1.13
C VAL A 198 26.49 -35.85 0.07
N THR A 199 26.14 -35.40 -1.13
CA THR A 199 25.57 -36.29 -2.18
C THR A 199 26.59 -36.76 -3.20
N GLY A 200 27.72 -36.05 -3.35
CA GLY A 200 28.66 -36.23 -4.45
C GLY A 200 28.09 -35.91 -5.83
N SER A 201 26.88 -35.32 -5.92
CA SER A 201 26.14 -35.15 -7.16
C SER A 201 25.95 -33.67 -7.50
N GLU A 202 26.54 -33.25 -8.62
CA GLU A 202 26.33 -31.91 -9.18
C GLU A 202 24.86 -31.70 -9.56
N ALA A 203 24.25 -32.69 -10.22
CA ALA A 203 22.83 -32.65 -10.57
C ALA A 203 21.90 -32.47 -9.35
N ALA A 204 22.22 -33.11 -8.22
CA ALA A 204 21.47 -32.90 -6.99
C ALA A 204 21.63 -31.48 -6.45
N ALA A 205 22.84 -30.91 -6.50
CA ALA A 205 23.09 -29.53 -6.08
C ALA A 205 22.40 -28.51 -7.00
N GLU A 206 22.42 -28.73 -8.32
CA GLU A 206 21.75 -27.91 -9.34
C GLU A 206 20.22 -27.98 -9.27
N PHE A 207 19.65 -29.04 -8.69
CA PHE A 207 18.23 -29.14 -8.42
C PHE A 207 17.84 -28.56 -7.05
N VAL A 208 18.42 -29.10 -5.97
CA VAL A 208 18.02 -28.76 -4.58
C VAL A 208 18.35 -27.31 -4.25
N GLY A 209 19.49 -26.79 -4.71
CA GLY A 209 19.90 -25.42 -4.45
C GLY A 209 18.89 -24.40 -5.00
N PRO A 210 18.69 -24.33 -6.33
CA PRO A 210 17.77 -23.39 -6.94
C PRO A 210 16.29 -23.66 -6.67
N VAL A 211 15.84 -24.92 -6.66
CA VAL A 211 14.39 -25.22 -6.60
C VAL A 211 13.85 -25.25 -5.18
N LEU A 212 14.65 -25.66 -4.20
CA LEU A 212 14.20 -25.83 -2.81
C LEU A 212 14.87 -24.83 -1.86
N SER A 213 16.20 -24.81 -1.81
CA SER A 213 16.95 -23.99 -0.85
C SER A 213 16.72 -22.50 -1.11
N ALA A 214 16.88 -22.04 -2.35
CA ALA A 214 16.77 -20.63 -2.69
C ALA A 214 15.39 -20.04 -2.36
N PRO A 215 14.24 -20.63 -2.75
CA PRO A 215 12.93 -20.15 -2.34
C PRO A 215 12.75 -20.09 -0.83
N LEU A 216 13.24 -21.10 -0.08
CA LEU A 216 13.15 -21.07 1.38
C LEU A 216 13.96 -19.91 1.97
N VAL A 217 15.26 -19.88 1.68
CA VAL A 217 16.20 -18.92 2.25
C VAL A 217 15.82 -17.50 1.87
N GLU A 218 15.53 -17.28 0.59
CA GLU A 218 15.28 -15.95 0.08
C GLU A 218 13.94 -15.39 0.54
N GLU A 219 12.85 -16.17 0.49
CA GLU A 219 11.56 -15.65 0.92
C GLU A 219 11.50 -15.48 2.44
N ILE A 220 12.22 -16.29 3.24
CA ILE A 220 12.39 -16.05 4.68
C ILE A 220 13.11 -14.72 4.91
N THR A 221 14.28 -14.52 4.30
CA THR A 221 15.09 -13.32 4.55
C THR A 221 14.41 -12.04 4.06
N LYS A 222 13.70 -12.09 2.92
CA LYS A 222 12.83 -11.00 2.46
C LYS A 222 11.67 -10.78 3.44
N GLY A 223 10.99 -11.85 3.86
CA GLY A 223 9.89 -11.81 4.81
C GLY A 223 10.25 -11.25 6.18
N LEU A 224 11.48 -11.45 6.66
CA LEU A 224 11.96 -10.82 7.90
C LEU A 224 11.93 -9.28 7.83
N GLY A 225 12.09 -8.71 6.63
CA GLY A 225 11.94 -7.27 6.40
C GLY A 225 10.51 -6.78 6.57
N LEU A 226 9.54 -7.59 6.15
CA LEU A 226 8.11 -7.32 6.40
C LEU A 226 7.82 -7.34 7.89
N LEU A 227 8.36 -8.32 8.63
CA LEU A 227 8.22 -8.36 10.09
C LEU A 227 8.87 -7.16 10.76
N LEU A 228 10.08 -6.75 10.32
CA LEU A 228 10.74 -5.56 10.82
C LEU A 228 9.85 -4.32 10.61
N LEU A 229 9.30 -4.12 9.40
CA LEU A 229 8.43 -2.99 9.10
C LEU A 229 7.13 -3.03 9.91
N MET A 230 6.53 -4.21 10.06
CA MET A 230 5.36 -4.38 10.91
C MET A 230 5.66 -3.99 12.37
N LEU A 231 6.87 -4.27 12.88
CA LEU A 231 7.27 -3.92 14.24
C LEU A 231 7.67 -2.45 14.40
N LEU A 232 8.46 -1.91 13.48
CA LEU A 232 9.01 -0.56 13.50
C LEU A 232 7.96 0.49 13.13
N ALA A 233 7.05 0.13 12.24
CA ALA A 233 6.05 1.01 11.65
C ALA A 233 4.63 0.46 11.84
N ARG A 234 4.32 -0.08 13.04
CA ARG A 234 2.99 -0.61 13.38
C ARG A 234 1.87 0.29 12.88
N ARG A 235 1.95 1.60 13.11
CA ARG A 235 0.94 2.58 12.66
C ARG A 235 0.67 2.57 11.16
N TYR A 236 1.64 2.17 10.34
CA TYR A 236 1.62 2.23 8.88
C TYR A 236 1.41 0.85 8.24
N PHE A 237 1.38 -0.22 9.06
CA PHE A 237 1.08 -1.58 8.63
C PHE A 237 -0.29 -1.98 9.20
N ASN A 238 -1.37 -1.63 8.49
CA ASN A 238 -2.75 -1.82 8.96
C ASN A 238 -3.59 -2.69 8.03
N GLY A 239 -3.11 -2.99 6.82
CA GLY A 239 -3.87 -3.78 5.87
C GLY A 239 -3.04 -4.55 4.83
N PRO A 240 -3.71 -5.41 4.05
CA PRO A 240 -3.13 -6.13 2.92
C PRO A 240 -2.49 -5.23 1.85
N LEU A 241 -3.00 -4.02 1.61
CA LEU A 241 -2.40 -3.10 0.63
C LEU A 241 -1.01 -2.63 1.10
N ASP A 242 -0.88 -2.25 2.37
CA ASP A 242 0.41 -1.87 2.98
C ASP A 242 1.40 -3.04 2.90
N GLY A 243 0.95 -4.25 3.27
CA GLY A 243 1.74 -5.47 3.19
C GLY A 243 2.19 -5.80 1.76
N LEU A 244 1.31 -5.62 0.76
CA LEU A 244 1.64 -5.74 -0.66
C LEU A 244 2.74 -4.76 -1.05
N ILE A 245 2.58 -3.48 -0.72
CA ILE A 245 3.52 -2.42 -1.09
C ILE A 245 4.91 -2.68 -0.49
N TYR A 246 4.98 -2.94 0.82
CA TYR A 246 6.25 -3.23 1.47
C TYR A 246 6.88 -4.52 0.94
N GLY A 247 6.07 -5.57 0.73
CA GLY A 247 6.56 -6.85 0.23
C GLY A 247 7.12 -6.73 -1.18
N ALA A 248 6.41 -6.03 -2.07
CA ALA A 248 6.84 -5.77 -3.44
C ALA A 248 8.13 -4.94 -3.50
N LEU A 249 8.29 -3.94 -2.62
CA LEU A 249 9.51 -3.13 -2.55
C LEU A 249 10.71 -3.89 -1.99
N ILE A 250 10.50 -4.76 -0.99
CA ILE A 250 11.53 -5.68 -0.51
C ILE A 250 11.95 -6.64 -1.63
N GLY A 251 10.98 -7.26 -2.31
CA GLY A 251 11.25 -8.14 -3.45
C GLY A 251 11.96 -7.41 -4.60
N GLY A 252 11.58 -6.17 -4.89
CA GLY A 252 12.23 -5.34 -5.91
C GLY A 252 13.67 -4.95 -5.52
N GLY A 253 13.91 -4.61 -4.25
CA GLY A 253 15.26 -4.35 -3.74
C GLY A 253 16.14 -5.60 -3.84
N PHE A 254 15.60 -6.77 -3.49
CA PHE A 254 16.31 -8.04 -3.66
C PHE A 254 16.65 -8.29 -5.13
N ALA A 255 15.67 -8.14 -6.02
CA ALA A 255 15.84 -8.32 -7.45
C ALA A 255 16.88 -7.35 -8.04
N PHE A 256 17.02 -6.14 -7.50
CA PHE A 256 18.08 -5.20 -7.91
C PHE A 256 19.48 -5.81 -7.73
N THR A 257 19.81 -6.26 -6.53
CA THR A 257 21.13 -6.84 -6.25
C THR A 257 21.32 -8.17 -6.98
N GLU A 258 20.29 -8.99 -7.04
CA GLU A 258 20.36 -10.28 -7.74
C GLU A 258 20.56 -10.10 -9.26
N ASN A 259 19.84 -9.17 -9.89
CA ASN A 259 19.96 -8.92 -11.32
C ASN A 259 21.35 -8.43 -11.70
N ILE A 260 22.04 -7.65 -10.86
CA ILE A 260 23.45 -7.31 -11.08
C ILE A 260 24.29 -8.57 -11.24
N LEU A 261 24.13 -9.55 -10.33
CA LEU A 261 24.86 -10.82 -10.39
C LEU A 261 24.51 -11.68 -11.60
N TYR A 262 23.27 -11.63 -12.08
CA TYR A 262 22.89 -12.33 -13.31
C TYR A 262 23.43 -11.64 -14.56
N TYR A 263 23.43 -10.32 -14.59
CA TYR A 263 23.94 -9.57 -15.74
C TYR A 263 25.46 -9.69 -15.85
N THR A 264 26.19 -9.67 -14.73
CA THR A 264 27.64 -9.92 -14.73
C THR A 264 27.97 -11.36 -15.10
N ARG A 265 27.16 -12.36 -14.70
CA ARG A 265 27.30 -13.74 -15.20
C ARG A 265 27.04 -13.85 -16.69
N GLY A 266 26.01 -13.16 -17.21
CA GLY A 266 25.75 -13.08 -18.64
C GLY A 266 26.89 -12.43 -19.42
N LEU A 267 27.51 -11.40 -18.85
CA LEU A 267 28.70 -10.75 -19.40
C LEU A 267 29.87 -11.72 -19.56
N GLU A 268 30.18 -12.52 -18.53
CA GLU A 268 31.27 -13.49 -18.61
C GLU A 268 30.99 -14.61 -19.63
N GLY A 269 29.72 -15.00 -19.79
CA GLY A 269 29.34 -16.07 -20.72
C GLY A 269 29.30 -15.65 -22.19
N ALA A 270 28.80 -14.45 -22.48
CA ALA A 270 28.51 -14.02 -23.87
C ALA A 270 28.75 -12.52 -24.11
N GLY A 271 29.57 -11.86 -23.28
CA GLY A 271 29.86 -10.44 -23.41
C GLY A 271 28.61 -9.56 -23.30
N ALA A 272 28.60 -8.45 -24.04
CA ALA A 272 27.49 -7.50 -24.02
C ALA A 272 26.15 -8.13 -24.44
N GLU A 273 26.16 -9.13 -25.34
CA GLU A 273 24.94 -9.84 -25.75
C GLU A 273 24.34 -10.63 -24.58
N GLY A 274 25.15 -11.28 -23.75
CA GLY A 274 24.68 -11.98 -22.55
C GLY A 274 24.09 -11.04 -21.49
N VAL A 275 24.64 -9.82 -21.37
CA VAL A 275 24.05 -8.76 -20.53
C VAL A 275 22.67 -8.37 -21.06
N LEU A 276 22.56 -8.09 -22.36
CA LEU A 276 21.30 -7.68 -22.99
C LEU A 276 20.24 -8.77 -22.92
N PHE A 277 20.63 -10.02 -23.16
CA PHE A 277 19.75 -11.18 -23.05
C PHE A 277 19.20 -11.32 -21.62
N SER A 278 20.09 -11.26 -20.62
CA SER A 278 19.70 -11.36 -19.21
C SER A 278 18.83 -10.18 -18.78
N PHE A 279 19.18 -8.96 -19.20
CA PHE A 279 18.39 -7.76 -18.92
C PHE A 279 16.99 -7.85 -19.52
N PHE A 280 16.85 -8.30 -20.77
CA PHE A 280 15.54 -8.42 -21.40
C PHE A 280 14.68 -9.47 -20.69
N TRP A 281 15.18 -10.69 -20.53
CA TRP A 281 14.39 -11.79 -19.99
C TRP A 281 14.14 -11.65 -18.49
N ARG A 282 15.15 -11.29 -17.69
CA ARG A 282 14.98 -11.12 -16.24
C ARG A 282 14.51 -9.73 -15.86
N GLY A 283 15.16 -8.70 -16.39
CA GLY A 283 14.93 -7.30 -16.02
C GLY A 283 13.65 -6.69 -16.57
N VAL A 284 13.20 -7.12 -17.75
CA VAL A 284 11.99 -6.61 -18.41
C VAL A 284 10.86 -7.62 -18.31
N MET A 285 11.05 -8.84 -18.82
CA MET A 285 9.98 -9.85 -18.85
C MET A 285 9.70 -10.47 -17.47
N GLY A 286 10.74 -10.64 -16.65
CA GLY A 286 10.67 -11.18 -15.28
C GLY A 286 10.50 -10.13 -14.17
N ILE A 287 10.28 -8.87 -14.52
CA ILE A 287 10.43 -7.70 -13.63
C ILE A 287 9.70 -7.83 -12.28
N PHE A 288 8.49 -8.39 -12.25
CA PHE A 288 7.65 -8.45 -11.05
C PHE A 288 7.80 -9.74 -10.25
N GLY A 289 8.62 -10.71 -10.65
CA GLY A 289 8.69 -12.04 -10.01
C GLY A 289 8.88 -11.97 -8.49
N HIS A 290 10.05 -11.48 -8.05
CA HIS A 290 10.34 -11.33 -6.62
C HIS A 290 9.36 -10.38 -5.90
N ALA A 291 8.89 -9.34 -6.58
CA ALA A 291 7.90 -8.43 -6.00
C ALA A 291 6.60 -9.16 -5.67
N ILE A 292 6.12 -10.04 -6.54
CA ILE A 292 4.90 -10.84 -6.35
C ILE A 292 5.09 -11.86 -5.23
N TYR A 293 6.21 -12.58 -5.20
CA TYR A 293 6.46 -13.64 -4.22
C TYR A 293 6.44 -13.10 -2.80
N THR A 294 7.18 -12.02 -2.55
CA THR A 294 7.24 -11.40 -1.22
C THR A 294 5.96 -10.61 -0.90
N ALA A 295 5.29 -10.00 -1.91
CA ALA A 295 3.99 -9.37 -1.71
C ALA A 295 2.92 -10.38 -1.26
N ALA A 296 2.94 -11.63 -1.72
CA ALA A 296 2.00 -12.66 -1.27
C ALA A 296 2.07 -12.85 0.26
N THR A 297 3.28 -12.95 0.81
CA THR A 297 3.52 -12.97 2.27
C THR A 297 2.96 -11.71 2.93
N GLY A 298 3.27 -10.54 2.38
CA GLY A 298 2.82 -9.25 2.90
C GLY A 298 1.30 -9.10 2.93
N ILE A 299 0.60 -9.53 1.89
CA ILE A 299 -0.86 -9.51 1.81
C ILE A 299 -1.46 -10.35 2.93
N ILE A 300 -0.98 -11.59 3.12
CA ILE A 300 -1.52 -12.51 4.13
C ILE A 300 -1.31 -11.94 5.53
N VAL A 301 -0.10 -11.47 5.83
CA VAL A 301 0.20 -10.80 7.11
C VAL A 301 -0.70 -9.57 7.28
N GLY A 302 -0.87 -8.75 6.24
CA GLY A 302 -1.73 -7.56 6.26
C GLY A 302 -3.21 -7.86 6.52
N VAL A 303 -3.77 -8.92 5.91
CA VAL A 303 -5.14 -9.39 6.18
C VAL A 303 -5.28 -9.77 7.66
N VAL A 304 -4.32 -10.51 8.19
CA VAL A 304 -4.36 -10.99 9.58
C VAL A 304 -4.20 -9.84 10.56
N VAL A 305 -3.29 -8.90 10.30
CA VAL A 305 -3.13 -7.68 11.10
C VAL A 305 -4.42 -6.88 11.13
N ARG A 306 -5.05 -6.66 9.97
CA ARG A 306 -6.30 -5.89 9.88
C ARG A 306 -7.43 -6.53 10.68
N LYS A 307 -7.52 -7.86 10.68
CA LYS A 307 -8.65 -8.62 11.25
C LYS A 307 -8.45 -8.96 12.74
N TRP A 308 -7.24 -9.33 13.12
CA TRP A 308 -6.93 -9.93 14.42
C TRP A 308 -5.77 -9.25 15.15
N GLY A 309 -5.24 -8.16 14.60
CA GLY A 309 -4.22 -7.34 15.25
C GLY A 309 -2.79 -7.80 15.00
N SER A 310 -1.84 -6.97 15.46
CA SER A 310 -0.42 -7.13 15.12
C SER A 310 0.23 -8.40 15.69
N VAL A 311 -0.27 -8.92 16.82
CA VAL A 311 0.28 -10.17 17.42
C VAL A 311 -0.04 -11.37 16.54
N MET A 312 -1.29 -11.49 16.05
CA MET A 312 -1.64 -12.55 15.12
C MET A 312 -0.91 -12.38 13.79
N GLY A 313 -0.69 -11.14 13.35
CA GLY A 313 0.15 -10.82 12.19
C GLY A 313 1.58 -11.35 12.31
N PHE A 314 2.16 -11.32 13.52
CA PHE A 314 3.46 -11.92 13.78
C PHE A 314 3.40 -13.45 13.73
N LEU A 315 2.40 -14.06 14.36
CA LEU A 315 2.27 -15.53 14.42
C LEU A 315 1.96 -16.17 13.05
N VAL A 316 1.24 -15.46 12.17
CA VAL A 316 0.93 -15.97 10.82
C VAL A 316 2.12 -15.90 9.87
N PHE A 317 3.25 -15.32 10.27
CA PHE A 317 4.39 -15.10 9.39
C PHE A 317 4.87 -16.38 8.68
N LEU A 318 5.07 -17.46 9.43
CA LEU A 318 5.55 -18.73 8.87
C LEU A 318 4.61 -19.30 7.80
N PRO A 319 3.29 -19.48 8.06
CA PRO A 319 2.39 -19.94 7.01
C PRO A 319 2.18 -18.91 5.88
N ALA A 320 2.35 -17.60 6.14
CA ALA A 320 2.26 -16.58 5.12
C ALA A 320 3.37 -16.65 4.07
N LEU A 321 4.53 -17.24 4.40
CA LEU A 321 5.64 -17.42 3.47
C LEU A 321 5.35 -18.47 2.37
N ILE A 322 4.49 -19.45 2.67
CA ILE A 322 4.29 -20.63 1.83
C ILE A 322 3.90 -20.26 0.39
N PRO A 323 2.92 -19.38 0.13
CA PRO A 323 2.55 -19.05 -1.25
C PRO A 323 3.69 -18.38 -2.04
N GLY A 324 4.45 -17.48 -1.39
CA GLY A 324 5.62 -16.85 -2.01
C GLY A 324 6.70 -17.87 -2.35
N MET A 325 7.03 -18.75 -1.40
CA MET A 325 8.00 -19.84 -1.60
C MET A 325 7.58 -20.78 -2.73
N LEU A 326 6.30 -21.17 -2.79
CA LEU A 326 5.80 -22.07 -3.84
C LEU A 326 5.84 -21.41 -5.21
N LEU A 327 5.41 -20.15 -5.34
CA LEU A 327 5.48 -19.42 -6.61
C LEU A 327 6.94 -19.29 -7.08
N HIS A 328 7.86 -18.99 -6.16
CA HIS A 328 9.28 -18.89 -6.47
C HIS A 328 9.88 -20.25 -6.84
N ALA A 329 9.56 -21.32 -6.10
CA ALA A 329 9.99 -22.67 -6.41
C ALA A 329 9.47 -23.15 -7.77
N VAL A 330 8.21 -22.84 -8.12
CA VAL A 330 7.63 -23.16 -9.44
C VAL A 330 8.38 -22.43 -10.55
N TRP A 331 8.73 -21.16 -10.37
CA TRP A 331 9.53 -20.41 -11.33
C TRP A 331 10.91 -21.07 -11.53
N ASN A 332 11.64 -21.36 -10.46
CA ASN A 332 12.96 -21.98 -10.55
C ASN A 332 12.88 -23.40 -11.13
N PHE A 333 11.89 -24.19 -10.71
CA PHE A 333 11.66 -25.53 -11.24
C PHE A 333 11.38 -25.51 -12.73
N SER A 334 10.59 -24.54 -13.22
CA SER A 334 10.31 -24.41 -14.65
C SER A 334 11.56 -24.12 -15.48
N ALA A 335 12.51 -23.37 -14.93
CA ALA A 335 13.80 -23.09 -15.56
C ALA A 335 14.70 -24.34 -15.56
N VAL A 336 14.76 -25.08 -14.44
CA VAL A 336 15.54 -26.32 -14.31
C VAL A 336 15.00 -27.42 -15.23
N LEU A 337 13.68 -27.54 -15.39
CA LEU A 337 13.06 -28.45 -16.35
C LEU A 337 13.32 -28.06 -17.81
N GLY A 338 13.82 -26.85 -18.09
CA GLY A 338 14.01 -26.36 -19.45
C GLY A 338 12.70 -26.19 -20.22
N LEU A 339 11.62 -25.74 -19.55
CA LEU A 339 10.35 -25.51 -20.24
C LEU A 339 10.51 -24.47 -21.36
N PRO A 340 9.72 -24.57 -22.45
CA PRO A 340 9.73 -23.57 -23.51
C PRO A 340 9.53 -22.16 -22.96
N THR A 341 10.38 -21.22 -23.39
CA THR A 341 10.36 -19.81 -22.95
C THR A 341 8.96 -19.19 -23.02
N VAL A 342 8.19 -19.49 -24.06
CA VAL A 342 6.80 -19.02 -24.23
C VAL A 342 5.89 -19.47 -23.08
N LEU A 343 6.02 -20.72 -22.62
CA LEU A 343 5.21 -21.24 -21.50
C LEU A 343 5.62 -20.59 -20.18
N MET A 344 6.92 -20.48 -19.92
CA MET A 344 7.44 -19.87 -18.69
C MET A 344 7.00 -18.40 -18.55
N TYR A 345 7.29 -17.58 -19.56
CA TYR A 345 6.97 -16.16 -19.53
C TYR A 345 5.47 -15.88 -19.77
N GLY A 346 4.75 -16.79 -20.44
CA GLY A 346 3.29 -16.76 -20.52
C GLY A 346 2.65 -16.97 -19.15
N GLY A 347 3.12 -17.96 -18.39
CA GLY A 347 2.68 -18.21 -17.00
C GLY A 347 3.01 -17.02 -16.08
N GLN A 348 4.21 -16.46 -16.20
CA GLN A 348 4.60 -15.24 -15.47
C GLN A 348 3.72 -14.05 -15.84
N GLY A 349 3.41 -13.86 -17.13
CA GLY A 349 2.52 -12.79 -17.60
C GLY A 349 1.11 -12.90 -17.02
N LEU A 350 0.56 -14.12 -16.92
CA LEU A 350 -0.71 -14.38 -16.24
C LEU A 350 -0.63 -14.04 -14.76
N LEU A 351 0.45 -14.43 -14.07
CA LEU A 351 0.66 -14.12 -12.67
C LEU A 351 0.72 -12.60 -12.42
N VAL A 352 1.41 -11.85 -13.29
CA VAL A 352 1.45 -10.37 -13.26
C VAL A 352 0.06 -9.77 -13.45
N LEU A 353 -0.72 -10.27 -14.41
CA LEU A 353 -2.09 -9.80 -14.63
C LEU A 353 -2.97 -10.00 -13.39
N LEU A 354 -2.92 -11.19 -12.78
CA LEU A 354 -3.65 -11.49 -11.55
C LEU A 354 -3.22 -10.56 -10.40
N TRP A 355 -1.91 -10.31 -10.28
CA TRP A 355 -1.38 -9.41 -9.27
C TRP A 355 -1.84 -7.95 -9.45
N LEU A 356 -1.88 -7.44 -10.68
CA LEU A 356 -2.43 -6.10 -10.97
C LEU A 356 -3.93 -6.01 -10.63
N ILE A 357 -4.70 -7.08 -10.89
CA ILE A 357 -6.11 -7.16 -10.48
C ILE A 357 -6.22 -7.11 -8.94
N VAL A 358 -5.37 -7.87 -8.22
CA VAL A 358 -5.32 -7.86 -6.75
C VAL A 358 -5.02 -6.46 -6.23
N ILE A 359 -4.07 -5.73 -6.81
CA ILE A 359 -3.79 -4.33 -6.44
C ILE A 359 -5.06 -3.47 -6.59
N GLY A 360 -5.76 -3.56 -7.72
CA GLY A 360 -7.00 -2.83 -7.95
C GLY A 360 -8.09 -3.15 -6.92
N VAL A 361 -8.26 -4.44 -6.59
CA VAL A 361 -9.21 -4.92 -5.58
C VAL A 361 -8.84 -4.39 -4.18
N LEU A 362 -7.56 -4.41 -3.81
CA LEU A 362 -7.10 -3.93 -2.51
C LEU A 362 -7.25 -2.41 -2.36
N ILE A 363 -6.99 -1.63 -3.42
CA ILE A 363 -7.25 -0.18 -3.43
C ILE A 363 -8.74 0.11 -3.27
N TRP A 364 -9.59 -0.65 -3.97
CA TRP A 364 -11.04 -0.52 -3.84
C TRP A 364 -11.51 -0.86 -2.42
N ASP A 365 -11.02 -1.96 -1.85
CA ASP A 365 -11.36 -2.38 -0.49
C ASP A 365 -10.91 -1.36 0.56
N GLU A 366 -9.71 -0.75 0.41
CA GLU A 366 -9.22 0.31 1.30
C GLU A 366 -10.13 1.55 1.25
N SER A 367 -10.60 1.93 0.05
CA SER A 367 -11.55 3.04 -0.10
C SER A 367 -12.90 2.76 0.54
N ARG A 368 -13.42 1.53 0.38
CA ARG A 368 -14.66 1.07 1.00
C ARG A 368 -14.53 1.06 2.53
N LEU A 369 -13.42 0.54 3.04
CA LEU A 369 -13.14 0.51 4.48
C LEU A 369 -13.06 1.92 5.06
N THR A 370 -12.37 2.83 4.38
CA THR A 370 -12.31 4.25 4.77
C THR A 370 -13.72 4.83 4.91
N ARG A 371 -14.61 4.58 3.93
CA ARG A 371 -16.00 5.06 3.97
C ARG A 371 -16.77 4.54 5.17
N VAL A 372 -16.69 3.23 5.43
CA VAL A 372 -17.37 2.60 6.57
C VAL A 372 -16.88 3.19 7.89
N ARG A 373 -15.56 3.35 8.05
CA ARG A 373 -14.96 3.85 9.30
C ARG A 373 -15.24 5.32 9.54
N LEU A 374 -15.21 6.15 8.50
CA LEU A 374 -15.63 7.55 8.60
C LEU A 374 -17.14 7.68 8.88
N GLY A 375 -17.95 6.74 8.38
CA GLY A 375 -19.37 6.64 8.70
C GLY A 375 -19.66 6.47 10.19
N ASP A 376 -18.83 5.71 10.92
CA ASP A 376 -18.95 5.56 12.39
C ASP A 376 -18.87 6.93 13.10
N TYR A 377 -18.02 7.84 12.60
CA TYR A 377 -17.87 9.19 13.15
C TYR A 377 -18.97 10.15 12.68
N ALA A 378 -19.49 9.97 11.46
CA ALA A 378 -20.63 10.74 10.97
C ALA A 378 -21.90 10.44 11.78
N ASN A 379 -22.12 9.17 12.11
CA ASN A 379 -23.22 8.74 12.99
C ASN A 379 -23.13 9.34 14.40
N GLN A 380 -21.93 9.75 14.84
CA GLN A 380 -21.71 10.40 16.14
C GLN A 380 -21.60 11.93 16.05
N GLY A 381 -21.81 12.52 14.87
CA GLY A 381 -21.84 13.96 14.66
C GLY A 381 -20.48 14.65 14.52
N TRP A 382 -19.40 13.89 14.30
CA TRP A 382 -18.06 14.46 14.02
C TRP A 382 -17.90 14.88 12.56
N LEU A 383 -18.55 14.18 11.63
CA LEU A 383 -18.56 14.43 10.19
C LEU A 383 -20.00 14.46 9.65
N THR A 384 -20.23 15.14 8.52
CA THR A 384 -21.48 14.94 7.76
C THR A 384 -21.34 13.76 6.79
N HIS A 385 -22.44 13.20 6.32
CA HIS A 385 -22.41 12.06 5.39
C HIS A 385 -21.83 12.48 4.02
N GLU A 386 -22.07 13.72 3.60
CA GLU A 386 -21.52 14.30 2.38
C GLU A 386 -20.00 14.48 2.49
N GLU A 387 -19.51 14.86 3.66
CA GLU A 387 -18.06 14.90 3.92
C GLU A 387 -17.45 13.51 3.89
N VAL A 388 -18.13 12.49 4.42
CA VAL A 388 -17.66 11.10 4.31
C VAL A 388 -17.55 10.69 2.85
N ASP A 389 -18.54 10.98 2.01
CA ASP A 389 -18.50 10.64 0.58
C ASP A 389 -17.40 11.42 -0.17
N MET A 390 -17.15 12.69 0.21
CA MET A 390 -16.04 13.49 -0.30
C MET A 390 -14.68 12.88 0.10
N LEU A 391 -14.53 12.50 1.37
CA LEU A 391 -13.28 12.01 1.95
C LEU A 391 -12.98 10.55 1.60
N ALA A 392 -14.00 9.74 1.34
CA ALA A 392 -13.88 8.31 1.14
C ALA A 392 -14.02 7.87 -0.33
N THR A 393 -14.10 8.80 -1.29
CA THR A 393 -14.08 8.48 -2.72
C THR A 393 -12.97 9.22 -3.48
N TRP A 394 -12.45 8.60 -4.53
CA TRP A 394 -11.45 9.23 -5.41
C TRP A 394 -11.98 10.51 -6.07
N ARG A 395 -13.21 10.44 -6.59
CA ARG A 395 -13.88 11.58 -7.24
C ARG A 395 -14.13 12.71 -6.23
N GLY A 396 -14.66 12.39 -5.05
CA GLY A 396 -14.87 13.34 -3.96
C GLY A 396 -13.59 14.04 -3.52
N ARG A 397 -12.49 13.29 -3.28
CA ARG A 397 -11.19 13.88 -2.93
C ARG A 397 -10.67 14.80 -4.03
N ALA A 398 -10.85 14.43 -5.30
CA ALA A 398 -10.42 15.25 -6.44
C ALA A 398 -11.24 16.55 -6.53
N GLU A 399 -12.55 16.47 -6.38
CA GLU A 399 -13.46 17.61 -6.36
C GLU A 399 -13.18 18.54 -5.18
N GLY A 400 -13.03 17.99 -3.96
CA GLY A 400 -12.67 18.74 -2.77
C GLY A 400 -11.35 19.50 -2.94
N LYS A 401 -10.33 18.86 -3.55
CA LYS A 401 -9.05 19.53 -3.87
C LYS A 401 -9.19 20.62 -4.95
N ARG A 402 -10.11 20.47 -5.91
CA ARG A 402 -10.38 21.47 -6.95
C ARG A 402 -11.09 22.68 -6.35
N TRP A 403 -12.16 22.46 -5.59
CA TRP A 403 -12.84 23.53 -4.84
C TRP A 403 -11.87 24.27 -3.90
N ALA A 404 -11.11 23.52 -3.09
CA ALA A 404 -10.14 24.13 -2.19
C ALA A 404 -9.05 24.92 -2.92
N SER A 405 -8.74 24.58 -4.18
CA SER A 405 -7.81 25.37 -4.98
C SER A 405 -8.38 26.71 -5.46
N GLN A 406 -9.70 26.79 -5.67
CA GLN A 406 -10.38 28.02 -6.06
C GLN A 406 -10.39 29.05 -4.92
N ILE A 407 -10.42 28.59 -3.67
CA ILE A 407 -10.41 29.44 -2.47
C ILE A 407 -9.01 29.54 -1.81
N GLY A 408 -7.94 29.12 -2.49
CA GLY A 408 -6.57 29.17 -1.94
C GLY A 408 -6.25 28.19 -0.80
N ALA A 409 -7.20 27.35 -0.38
CA ALA A 409 -7.09 26.43 0.75
C ALA A 409 -6.64 25.00 0.39
N LYS A 410 -6.07 24.78 -0.81
CA LYS A 410 -5.65 23.44 -1.28
C LYS A 410 -4.71 22.70 -0.30
N PRO A 411 -3.73 23.34 0.36
CA PRO A 411 -2.90 22.68 1.37
C PRO A 411 -3.73 22.17 2.57
N VAL A 412 -4.69 22.97 3.03
CA VAL A 412 -5.60 22.62 4.14
C VAL A 412 -6.46 21.41 3.78
N MET A 413 -7.04 21.38 2.58
CA MET A 413 -7.82 20.24 2.10
C MET A 413 -6.98 18.96 1.99
N LYS A 414 -5.72 19.06 1.56
CA LYS A 414 -4.80 17.91 1.56
C LYS A 414 -4.55 17.38 2.98
N ARG A 415 -4.38 18.27 3.98
CA ARG A 415 -4.26 17.87 5.38
C ARG A 415 -5.54 17.20 5.87
N PHE A 416 -6.70 17.80 5.59
CA PHE A 416 -8.00 17.26 5.99
C PHE A 416 -8.26 15.86 5.43
N ILE A 417 -7.99 15.63 4.14
CA ILE A 417 -8.09 14.30 3.51
C ILE A 417 -7.14 13.29 4.18
N ARG A 418 -5.88 13.69 4.41
CA ARG A 418 -4.88 12.81 5.02
C ARG A 418 -5.24 12.43 6.45
N GLU A 419 -5.63 13.40 7.26
CA GLU A 419 -6.00 13.16 8.66
C GLU A 419 -7.30 12.35 8.77
N SER A 420 -8.20 12.46 7.79
CA SER A 420 -9.40 11.60 7.72
C SER A 420 -9.04 10.15 7.40
N ALA A 421 -8.10 9.92 6.47
CA ALA A 421 -7.59 8.59 6.19
C ALA A 421 -6.87 7.99 7.42
N ASP A 422 -6.02 8.78 8.07
CA ASP A 422 -5.38 8.42 9.35
C ASP A 422 -6.42 8.05 10.42
N LEU A 423 -7.51 8.82 10.55
CA LEU A 423 -8.59 8.55 11.51
C LEU A 423 -9.30 7.23 11.22
N ALA A 424 -9.60 6.95 9.94
CA ALA A 424 -10.21 5.70 9.53
C ALA A 424 -9.32 4.48 9.83
N SER A 425 -8.01 4.61 9.55
CA SER A 425 -7.01 3.59 9.84
C SER A 425 -6.86 3.33 11.36
N ILE A 426 -6.77 4.39 12.16
CA ILE A 426 -6.73 4.29 13.63
C ILE A 426 -7.99 3.65 14.18
N ARG A 427 -9.16 3.97 13.62
CA ARG A 427 -10.43 3.33 14.01
C ARG A 427 -10.41 1.83 13.75
N GLN A 428 -9.97 1.42 12.57
CA GLN A 428 -9.84 0.00 12.23
C GLN A 428 -8.89 -0.72 13.20
N ARG A 429 -7.77 -0.07 13.57
CA ARG A 429 -6.82 -0.61 14.53
C ARG A 429 -7.42 -0.79 15.92
N LEU A 430 -8.16 0.20 16.43
CA LEU A 430 -8.83 0.09 17.73
C LEU A 430 -9.84 -1.06 17.79
N LEU A 431 -10.45 -1.39 16.65
CA LEU A 431 -11.35 -2.54 16.53
C LEU A 431 -10.60 -3.89 16.49
N ALA A 432 -9.36 -3.92 15.98
CA ALA A 432 -8.56 -5.14 15.85
C ALA A 432 -7.68 -5.43 17.08
N ASP A 433 -6.92 -4.42 17.54
CA ASP A 433 -5.97 -4.52 18.65
C ASP A 433 -6.61 -4.20 20.03
N GLY A 434 -7.82 -3.63 20.05
CA GLY A 434 -8.49 -3.17 21.27
C GLY A 434 -8.16 -1.74 21.69
N ALA A 435 -8.79 -1.27 22.77
CA ALA A 435 -8.75 0.11 23.25
C ALA A 435 -7.43 0.49 23.97
N ASN A 436 -6.29 0.38 23.28
CA ASN A 436 -5.00 0.82 23.81
C ASN A 436 -5.02 2.33 24.12
N PRO A 437 -4.70 2.78 25.36
CA PRO A 437 -4.78 4.19 25.75
C PRO A 437 -4.00 5.14 24.85
N LYS A 438 -2.84 4.71 24.33
CA LYS A 438 -2.03 5.52 23.41
C LYS A 438 -2.74 5.74 22.08
N VAL A 439 -3.40 4.70 21.55
CA VAL A 439 -4.11 4.75 20.26
C VAL A 439 -5.39 5.57 20.39
N VAL A 440 -6.11 5.46 21.51
CA VAL A 440 -7.26 6.32 21.83
C VAL A 440 -6.85 7.78 21.92
N GLY A 441 -5.68 8.07 22.51
CA GLY A 441 -5.12 9.43 22.51
C GLY A 441 -4.83 9.97 21.10
N ILE A 442 -4.36 9.12 20.18
CA ILE A 442 -4.15 9.49 18.77
C ILE A 442 -5.48 9.77 18.07
N GLU A 443 -6.48 8.90 18.25
CA GLU A 443 -7.85 9.08 17.71
C GLU A 443 -8.42 10.44 18.13
N ARG A 444 -8.35 10.77 19.43
CA ARG A 444 -8.81 12.07 19.97
C ARG A 444 -8.08 13.25 19.34
N ASN A 445 -6.75 13.18 19.21
CA ASN A 445 -5.97 14.25 18.59
C ASN A 445 -6.32 14.44 17.11
N LEU A 446 -6.57 13.36 16.36
CA LEU A 446 -7.00 13.42 14.96
C LEU A 446 -8.38 14.08 14.85
N LEU A 447 -9.33 13.75 15.72
CA LEU A 447 -10.65 14.40 15.75
C LEU A 447 -10.57 15.92 16.00
N LEU A 448 -9.70 16.33 16.93
CA LEU A 448 -9.46 17.76 17.19
C LEU A 448 -8.85 18.47 15.98
N ARG A 449 -7.87 17.86 15.32
CA ARG A 449 -7.25 18.44 14.11
C ARG A 449 -8.21 18.49 12.93
N LEU A 450 -9.05 17.48 12.75
CA LEU A 450 -10.10 17.47 11.72
C LEU A 450 -11.09 18.63 11.94
N THR A 451 -11.47 18.88 13.19
CA THR A 451 -12.34 20.01 13.54
C THR A 451 -11.65 21.35 13.22
N ALA A 452 -10.37 21.51 13.59
CA ALA A 452 -9.59 22.71 13.28
C ALA A 452 -9.41 22.93 11.77
N ASN A 453 -9.05 21.89 11.02
CA ASN A 453 -8.90 21.95 9.57
C ASN A 453 -10.24 22.30 8.88
N ARG A 454 -11.38 21.80 9.38
CA ARG A 454 -12.71 22.19 8.89
C ARG A 454 -12.97 23.68 9.11
N GLN A 455 -12.68 24.19 10.30
CA GLN A 455 -12.83 25.62 10.63
C GLN A 455 -11.94 26.51 9.76
N GLU A 456 -10.71 26.08 9.49
CA GLU A 456 -9.79 26.78 8.59
C GLU A 456 -10.34 26.80 7.15
N LEU A 457 -10.81 25.67 6.62
CA LEU A 457 -11.46 25.61 5.29
C LEU A 457 -12.68 26.53 5.19
N LEU A 458 -13.49 26.59 6.24
CA LEU A 458 -14.64 27.48 6.36
C LEU A 458 -14.26 28.96 6.39
N ALA A 459 -13.07 29.29 6.89
CA ALA A 459 -12.58 30.67 6.94
C ALA A 459 -12.12 31.15 5.56
N PHE A 460 -11.48 30.29 4.76
CA PHE A 460 -11.09 30.58 3.38
C PHE A 460 -12.27 30.72 2.42
N ALA A 461 -13.42 30.11 2.72
CA ALA A 461 -14.62 30.16 1.90
C ALA A 461 -15.50 31.41 2.14
N ARG A 462 -15.07 32.32 3.01
CA ARG A 462 -15.73 33.62 3.28
C ARG A 462 -14.99 34.72 2.52
#